data_AF-A0A812UIJ7-F1
#
_entry.id   AF-A0A812UIJ7-F1
#
_cell.length_a   1.000
_cell.length_b   1.000
_cell.length_c   1.000
_cell.angle_alpha   90.00
_cell.angle_beta   90.00
_cell.angle_gamma   90.00
#
_symmetry.space_group_name_H-M   'P 1'
#
loop_
_entity.id
_entity.type
_entity.pdbx_description
1 polymer ?
#
loop_
_entity_poly.entity_id
_entity_poly.type
_entity_poly.pdbx_seq_one_letter_code
_entity_poly.pdbx_strand_id
1 'polypeptide(L)'
;MEPSQNLADQEPNSGKATVEDVWNYKFEGAAWDASALAGLGIFSSQESMLIVFCGTFSLLLQTVFAIILYENMIENIFTDQLVQELRDWRVLFGHSSEFVDSITGEPLMVGLCSGSQSLMDGRAQAEIYQSVVSYGVRVQDDASSPASLPAGAWLALLALLVWTATVTNELLSIVSLTWAMISLSADKTELDAENLSLKRISRCRSVMLILTSATRLIIAAMLGVTGIRYLAATASVSELILNTVALEVVLHVDDVFFTLLMPHKVLSAVDRMEEITVNLARPWMSCLRHFGIVAFIAVVVLFSHLVFLQPMVDRMQETADVLCGGNTSFSFFKDAAGFVFMRDYSASSSVQSETYAYRAVFEATGLKGSRDLQPSAIRVSSDVLKQVIVEFEGRNFESRNDFMPVCLDSDHPILESSGLQNFGGAAVQLLQEIFQTDHLDSCTSAEAYCDDWSYLAYNLWRIRALCPTTCGCKEALTGSLVAVSSKYGCPVVCSSDYRQSLQQRNCSDAEPGSAMLTNYMRSLAELRNGTLDTETCEAFLAPVDFDGLAYDMCADHEALYGSGYASARSVCPITCGCNAVPDRPGCPPRCVHP
;
A
#
# COMPACT_ATOMS: atom_id res chain seq x y z
N MET A 1 66.22 -72.76 -7.78
CA MET A 1 65.11 -73.43 -8.50
C MET A 1 64.69 -74.61 -7.65
N GLU A 2 63.37 -74.77 -7.50
CA GLU A 2 62.63 -75.57 -6.50
C GLU A 2 62.56 -75.02 -5.07
N PRO A 3 61.50 -75.31 -4.28
CA PRO A 3 60.12 -75.62 -4.67
C PRO A 3 59.04 -74.93 -3.82
N SER A 4 57.82 -75.01 -4.35
CA SER A 4 56.52 -74.74 -3.75
C SER A 4 56.28 -75.48 -2.43
N GLN A 5 55.78 -74.77 -1.41
CA GLN A 5 55.21 -75.34 -0.19
C GLN A 5 53.82 -74.76 0.12
N ASN A 6 52.83 -75.64 0.04
CA ASN A 6 51.72 -75.87 0.96
C ASN A 6 50.76 -74.71 1.30
N LEU A 7 49.67 -74.66 0.53
CA LEU A 7 48.33 -74.34 1.03
C LEU A 7 47.79 -75.54 1.81
N ALA A 8 47.68 -75.43 3.13
CA ALA A 8 46.74 -76.18 3.96
C ALA A 8 46.51 -75.45 5.29
N ASP A 9 45.24 -75.37 5.66
CA ASP A 9 44.70 -75.11 7.01
C ASP A 9 44.78 -73.67 7.57
N GLN A 10 43.82 -72.85 7.15
CA GLN A 10 43.25 -71.82 8.04
C GLN A 10 41.77 -72.13 8.27
N GLU A 11 41.45 -72.55 9.49
CA GLU A 11 40.09 -72.66 10.00
C GLU A 11 39.37 -71.30 9.92
N PRO A 12 38.10 -71.24 9.48
CA PRO A 12 37.29 -70.04 9.62
C PRO A 12 36.92 -69.89 11.08
N ASN A 13 37.75 -69.15 11.83
CA ASN A 13 37.43 -68.74 13.18
C ASN A 13 36.24 -67.75 13.09
N SER A 14 35.01 -68.28 13.15
CA SER A 14 33.79 -67.48 13.22
C SER A 14 33.66 -66.89 14.63
N GLY A 15 34.64 -66.08 15.02
CA GLY A 15 34.44 -65.07 16.03
C GLY A 15 33.38 -64.14 15.45
N LYS A 16 32.14 -64.29 15.90
CA LYS A 16 31.15 -63.21 15.84
C LYS A 16 31.79 -62.05 16.61
N ALA A 17 32.57 -61.23 15.93
CA ALA A 17 32.89 -59.90 16.37
C ALA A 17 31.53 -59.22 16.43
N THR A 18 30.91 -59.29 17.60
CA THR A 18 29.90 -58.31 17.99
C THR A 18 30.65 -56.99 17.90
N VAL A 19 30.45 -56.30 16.78
CA VAL A 19 30.82 -54.90 16.63
C VAL A 19 30.01 -54.20 17.70
N GLU A 20 30.60 -54.12 18.91
CA GLU A 20 30.09 -53.25 19.95
C GLU A 20 30.31 -51.85 19.40
N ASP A 21 29.22 -51.19 19.03
CA ASP A 21 29.23 -49.79 18.62
C ASP A 21 29.64 -48.95 19.85
N VAL A 22 30.94 -48.85 20.10
CA VAL A 22 31.52 -47.96 21.10
C VAL A 22 31.34 -46.54 20.59
N TRP A 23 30.57 -45.74 21.32
CA TRP A 23 30.40 -44.34 20.99
C TRP A 23 31.49 -43.54 21.68
N ASN A 24 32.26 -42.83 20.88
CA ASN A 24 33.37 -42.02 21.32
C ASN A 24 32.93 -40.56 21.33
N TYR A 25 33.00 -39.92 22.50
CA TYR A 25 32.89 -38.46 22.59
C TYR A 25 34.26 -37.86 22.31
N LYS A 26 34.37 -37.11 21.23
CA LYS A 26 35.55 -36.31 20.91
C LYS A 26 35.36 -34.92 21.51
N PHE A 27 36.38 -34.43 22.21
CA PHE A 27 36.39 -33.05 22.68
C PHE A 27 36.37 -32.10 21.49
N GLU A 28 35.35 -31.26 21.42
CA GLU A 28 35.21 -30.20 20.43
C GLU A 28 35.85 -28.98 21.09
N GLY A 29 36.87 -28.39 20.48
CA GLY A 29 37.73 -27.34 21.08
C GLY A 29 36.98 -26.08 21.52
N ALA A 30 36.19 -26.20 22.60
CA ALA A 30 35.24 -25.23 23.12
C ALA A 30 35.58 -24.90 24.57
N ALA A 31 35.12 -23.73 25.05
CA ALA A 31 35.36 -23.27 26.42
C ALA A 31 34.87 -24.26 27.47
N TRP A 32 33.76 -24.93 27.19
CA TRP A 32 33.12 -25.87 28.09
C TRP A 32 33.93 -27.15 28.25
N ASP A 33 34.50 -27.66 27.16
CA ASP A 33 35.36 -28.84 27.15
C ASP A 33 36.66 -28.58 27.91
N ALA A 34 37.25 -27.40 27.72
CA ALA A 34 38.42 -26.98 28.48
C ALA A 34 38.10 -26.78 29.98
N SER A 35 36.89 -26.33 30.32
CA SER A 35 36.46 -26.19 31.72
C SER A 35 36.47 -27.53 32.46
N ALA A 36 36.20 -28.62 31.74
CA ALA A 36 36.31 -29.97 32.26
C ALA A 36 37.75 -30.41 32.54
N LEU A 37 38.76 -29.67 32.08
CA LEU A 37 40.19 -29.90 32.33
C LEU A 37 40.82 -28.91 33.33
N ALA A 38 40.15 -27.80 33.64
CA ALA A 38 40.65 -26.79 34.56
C ALA A 38 40.99 -27.38 35.95
N GLY A 39 42.19 -27.13 36.48
CA GLY A 39 42.60 -27.66 37.78
C GLY A 39 42.90 -29.17 37.85
N LEU A 40 43.10 -29.86 36.73
CA LEU A 40 43.61 -31.25 36.71
C LEU A 40 45.13 -31.36 36.95
N GLY A 41 45.83 -30.23 37.11
CA GLY A 41 47.29 -30.19 37.24
C GLY A 41 48.04 -30.26 35.90
N ILE A 42 47.34 -30.45 34.77
CA ILE A 42 47.90 -30.37 33.41
C ILE A 42 48.32 -28.92 33.09
N PHE A 43 47.49 -27.98 33.53
CA PHE A 43 47.63 -26.55 33.26
C PHE A 43 48.15 -25.81 34.48
N SER A 44 48.87 -24.72 34.22
CA SER A 44 49.24 -23.76 35.25
C SER A 44 47.99 -23.13 35.89
N SER A 45 48.16 -22.58 37.10
CA SER A 45 47.07 -21.86 37.77
C SER A 45 46.53 -20.70 36.95
N GLN A 46 47.39 -20.04 36.14
CA GLN A 46 46.99 -18.92 35.28
C GLN A 46 46.13 -19.39 34.10
N GLU A 47 46.53 -20.47 33.43
CA GLU A 47 45.75 -21.08 32.34
C GLU A 47 44.38 -21.57 32.84
N SER A 48 44.34 -22.18 34.04
CA SER A 48 43.07 -22.60 34.64
C SER A 48 42.15 -21.41 34.97
N MET A 49 42.70 -20.31 35.49
CA MET A 49 41.93 -19.07 35.71
C MET A 49 41.39 -18.50 34.40
N LEU A 50 42.19 -18.54 33.33
CA LEU A 50 41.80 -18.05 32.02
C LEU A 50 40.68 -18.89 31.39
N ILE A 51 40.72 -20.22 31.53
CA ILE A 51 39.63 -21.12 31.10
C ILE A 51 38.32 -20.77 31.83
N VAL A 52 38.37 -20.61 33.17
CA VAL A 52 37.17 -20.26 33.97
C VAL A 52 36.65 -18.87 33.58
N PHE A 53 37.55 -17.90 33.38
CA PHE A 53 37.19 -16.57 32.91
C PHE A 53 36.49 -16.63 31.54
N CYS A 54 37.05 -17.38 30.58
CA CYS A 54 36.48 -17.53 29.26
C CYS A 54 35.11 -18.19 29.30
N GLY A 55 34.93 -19.29 30.05
CA GLY A 55 33.61 -19.93 30.19
C GLY A 55 32.58 -19.00 30.83
N THR A 56 32.97 -18.24 31.85
CA THR A 56 32.09 -17.26 32.51
C THR A 56 31.73 -16.09 31.58
N PHE A 57 32.70 -15.60 30.81
CA PHE A 57 32.50 -14.52 29.85
C PHE A 57 31.59 -14.96 28.69
N SER A 58 31.81 -16.16 28.15
CA SER A 58 30.94 -16.76 27.13
C SER A 58 29.51 -16.90 27.62
N LEU A 59 29.32 -17.39 28.85
CA LEU A 59 28.00 -17.49 29.49
C LEU A 59 27.29 -16.13 29.58
N LEU A 60 28.01 -15.11 30.06
CA LEU A 60 27.50 -13.75 30.19
C LEU A 60 27.07 -13.20 28.82
N LEU A 61 27.93 -13.38 27.81
CA LEU A 61 27.72 -12.85 26.48
C LEU A 61 26.52 -13.52 25.79
N GLN A 62 26.43 -14.85 25.80
CA GLN A 62 25.26 -15.57 25.28
C GLN A 62 23.97 -15.18 26.03
N THR A 63 24.03 -14.99 27.35
CA THR A 63 22.87 -14.53 28.14
C THR A 63 22.41 -13.14 27.71
N VAL A 64 23.34 -12.19 27.53
CA VAL A 64 23.03 -10.82 27.07
C VAL A 64 22.41 -10.86 25.68
N PHE A 65 22.98 -11.63 24.75
CA PHE A 65 22.39 -11.77 23.41
C PHE A 65 20.99 -12.35 23.44
N ALA A 66 20.76 -13.38 24.26
CA ALA A 66 19.45 -13.99 24.39
C ALA A 66 18.41 -13.02 24.98
N ILE A 67 18.80 -12.17 25.94
CA ILE A 67 17.94 -11.09 26.46
C ILE A 67 17.65 -10.04 25.38
N ILE A 68 18.67 -9.58 24.65
CA ILE A 68 18.49 -8.58 23.59
C ILE A 68 17.54 -9.10 22.51
N LEU A 69 17.72 -10.35 22.07
CA LEU A 69 16.84 -11.00 21.09
C LEU A 69 15.41 -11.11 21.63
N TYR A 70 15.24 -11.48 22.90
CA TYR A 70 13.91 -11.61 23.50
C TYR A 70 13.15 -10.28 23.56
N GLU A 71 13.81 -9.22 24.04
CA GLU A 71 13.17 -7.93 24.28
C GLU A 71 12.97 -7.09 23.00
N ASN A 72 13.87 -7.18 22.02
CA ASN A 72 13.87 -6.23 20.90
C ASN A 72 13.43 -6.82 19.56
N MET A 73 13.48 -8.14 19.40
CA MET A 73 13.37 -8.76 18.07
C MET A 73 12.14 -9.68 17.91
N ILE A 74 11.39 -9.96 18.97
CA ILE A 74 10.25 -10.91 18.91
C ILE A 74 8.94 -10.23 18.45
N GLU A 75 8.86 -8.89 18.48
CA GLU A 75 7.63 -8.19 18.12
C GLU A 75 7.28 -8.37 16.64
N ASN A 76 6.09 -8.92 16.38
CA ASN A 76 5.55 -9.03 15.04
C ASN A 76 4.85 -7.72 14.66
N ILE A 77 5.24 -7.13 13.54
CA ILE A 77 4.63 -5.91 13.00
C ILE A 77 3.15 -6.15 12.66
N PHE A 78 2.80 -7.35 12.17
CA PHE A 78 1.45 -7.74 11.81
C PHE A 78 0.67 -8.20 13.05
N THR A 79 0.15 -7.22 13.79
CA THR A 79 -0.76 -7.43 14.93
C THR A 79 -2.23 -7.26 14.52
N ASP A 80 -3.14 -7.83 15.30
CA ASP A 80 -4.58 -7.62 15.08
C ASP A 80 -4.96 -6.12 15.20
N GLN A 81 -4.23 -5.37 16.04
CA GLN A 81 -4.37 -3.93 16.17
C GLN A 81 -3.98 -3.20 14.88
N LEU A 82 -2.85 -3.56 14.25
CA LEU A 82 -2.44 -2.96 12.98
C LEU A 82 -3.50 -3.21 11.90
N VAL A 83 -4.04 -4.44 11.81
CA VAL A 83 -5.09 -4.77 10.84
C VAL A 83 -6.33 -3.89 11.05
N GLN A 84 -6.73 -3.67 12.30
CA GLN A 84 -7.84 -2.78 12.63
C GLN A 84 -7.53 -1.31 12.27
N GLU A 85 -6.34 -0.81 12.59
CA GLU A 85 -5.92 0.54 12.25
C GLU A 85 -5.89 0.77 10.73
N LEU A 86 -5.44 -0.22 9.95
CA LEU A 86 -5.46 -0.16 8.49
C LEU A 86 -6.89 -0.22 7.93
N ARG A 87 -7.79 -0.95 8.58
CA ARG A 87 -9.22 -0.99 8.21
C ARG A 87 -9.88 0.36 8.46
N ASP A 88 -9.67 0.94 9.63
CA ASP A 88 -10.19 2.27 9.99
C ASP A 88 -9.59 3.33 9.05
N TRP A 89 -8.30 3.23 8.74
CA TRP A 89 -7.65 4.10 7.78
C TRP A 89 -8.26 4.01 6.38
N ARG A 90 -8.52 2.79 5.86
CA ARG A 90 -9.16 2.62 4.54
C ARG A 90 -10.54 3.26 4.50
N VAL A 91 -11.32 3.12 5.57
CA VAL A 91 -12.67 3.68 5.67
C VAL A 91 -12.64 5.20 5.82
N LEU A 92 -11.73 5.76 6.62
CA LEU A 92 -11.67 7.19 6.89
C LEU A 92 -10.99 7.99 5.77
N PHE A 93 -9.93 7.44 5.20
CA PHE A 93 -9.03 8.16 4.29
C PHE A 93 -8.96 7.50 2.92
N GLY A 94 -8.78 6.17 2.88
CA GLY A 94 -8.54 5.44 1.63
C GLY A 94 -9.57 5.71 0.53
N HIS A 95 -10.85 5.74 0.90
CA HIS A 95 -11.96 6.02 -0.02
C HIS A 95 -12.51 7.45 0.08
N SER A 96 -11.95 8.33 0.91
CA SER A 96 -12.47 9.69 1.04
C SER A 96 -12.17 10.52 -0.21
N SER A 97 -13.17 11.28 -0.67
CA SER A 97 -13.05 12.20 -1.81
C SER A 97 -12.00 13.28 -1.62
N GLU A 98 -11.64 13.59 -0.37
CA GLU A 98 -10.62 14.58 -0.03
C GLU A 98 -9.22 14.12 -0.44
N PHE A 99 -8.99 12.80 -0.51
CA PHE A 99 -7.72 12.17 -0.88
C PHE A 99 -7.77 11.55 -2.28
N VAL A 100 -8.80 11.88 -3.06
CA VAL A 100 -8.82 11.59 -4.49
C VAL A 100 -7.77 12.47 -5.16
N ASP A 101 -6.91 11.86 -5.96
CA ASP A 101 -5.92 12.59 -6.73
C ASP A 101 -6.67 13.58 -7.64
N SER A 102 -6.40 14.87 -7.46
CA SER A 102 -7.12 15.93 -8.17
C SER A 102 -6.82 15.97 -9.67
N ILE A 103 -5.72 15.33 -10.09
CA ILE A 103 -5.23 15.28 -11.45
C ILE A 103 -5.77 14.05 -12.18
N THR A 104 -5.64 12.87 -11.59
CA THR A 104 -6.11 11.60 -12.21
C THR A 104 -7.58 11.34 -11.92
N GLY A 105 -8.12 11.94 -10.86
CA GLY A 105 -9.45 11.65 -10.33
C GLY A 105 -9.55 10.30 -9.62
N GLU A 106 -8.45 9.55 -9.48
CA GLU A 106 -8.46 8.22 -8.87
C GLU A 106 -8.47 8.29 -7.34
N PRO A 107 -9.22 7.39 -6.66
CA PRO A 107 -9.18 7.30 -5.21
C PRO A 107 -7.83 6.75 -4.74
N LEU A 108 -7.44 7.14 -3.53
CA LEU A 108 -6.16 6.78 -2.94
C LEU A 108 -5.88 5.26 -2.94
N MET A 109 -6.93 4.45 -2.72
CA MET A 109 -6.81 2.99 -2.76
C MET A 109 -6.36 2.43 -4.10
N VAL A 110 -6.77 3.03 -5.23
CA VAL A 110 -6.36 2.55 -6.56
C VAL A 110 -4.86 2.75 -6.76
N GLY A 111 -4.33 3.90 -6.36
CA GLY A 111 -2.90 4.16 -6.40
C GLY A 111 -2.11 3.25 -5.46
N LEU A 112 -2.62 3.00 -4.24
CA LEU A 112 -2.00 2.09 -3.26
C LEU A 112 -1.91 0.66 -3.80
N CYS A 113 -3.00 0.12 -4.31
CA CYS A 113 -3.07 -1.27 -4.75
C CYS A 113 -2.38 -1.51 -6.09
N SER A 114 -2.24 -0.48 -6.93
CA SER A 114 -1.43 -0.53 -8.17
C SER A 114 0.08 -0.42 -7.92
N GLY A 115 0.50 -0.15 -6.67
CA GLY A 115 1.91 0.03 -6.31
C GLY A 115 2.50 1.34 -6.82
N SER A 116 1.68 2.37 -6.98
CA SER A 116 2.16 3.69 -7.40
C SER A 116 3.09 4.30 -6.35
N GLN A 117 4.25 4.78 -6.77
CA GLN A 117 5.22 5.45 -5.88
C GLN A 117 4.90 6.94 -5.67
N SER A 118 3.92 7.50 -6.39
CA SER A 118 3.55 8.92 -6.32
C SER A 118 2.56 9.25 -5.20
N LEU A 119 2.28 8.30 -4.32
CA LEU A 119 1.35 8.46 -3.19
C LEU A 119 1.98 9.34 -2.11
N MET A 120 1.57 10.61 -2.07
CA MET A 120 1.93 11.55 -1.01
C MET A 120 1.25 11.14 0.31
N ASP A 121 -0.07 10.93 0.25
CA ASP A 121 -0.85 10.38 1.35
C ASP A 121 -0.89 8.85 1.23
N GLY A 122 -0.86 8.11 2.33
CA GLY A 122 -0.94 6.64 2.30
C GLY A 122 0.37 5.88 2.00
N ARG A 123 1.52 6.56 1.93
CA ARG A 123 2.82 5.92 1.67
C ARG A 123 3.16 4.80 2.66
N ALA A 124 2.91 5.01 3.95
CA ALA A 124 3.19 4.00 4.98
C ALA A 124 2.37 2.72 4.75
N GLN A 125 1.09 2.87 4.37
CA GLN A 125 0.20 1.75 4.05
C GLN A 125 0.64 1.05 2.76
N ALA A 126 1.11 1.80 1.76
CA ALA A 126 1.69 1.23 0.55
C ALA A 126 2.97 0.43 0.83
N GLU A 127 3.86 0.91 1.71
CA GLU A 127 5.08 0.18 2.11
C GLU A 127 4.75 -1.12 2.87
N ILE A 128 3.75 -1.10 3.76
CA ILE A 128 3.24 -2.31 4.45
C ILE A 128 2.67 -3.30 3.42
N TYR A 129 1.80 -2.83 2.52
CA TYR A 129 1.21 -3.67 1.47
C TYR A 129 2.28 -4.27 0.55
N GLN A 130 3.26 -3.47 0.13
CA GLN A 130 4.36 -3.93 -0.70
C GLN A 130 5.20 -4.99 0.01
N SER A 131 5.43 -4.85 1.33
CA SER A 131 6.10 -5.88 2.13
C SER A 131 5.33 -7.20 2.08
N VAL A 132 4.01 -7.17 2.30
CA VAL A 132 3.13 -8.34 2.23
C VAL A 132 3.15 -9.00 0.85
N VAL A 133 3.03 -8.22 -0.22
CA VAL A 133 3.09 -8.71 -1.61
C VAL A 133 4.46 -9.30 -1.93
N SER A 134 5.55 -8.67 -1.46
CA SER A 134 6.91 -9.15 -1.67
C SER A 134 7.19 -10.48 -0.94
N TYR A 135 6.49 -10.73 0.16
CA TYR A 135 6.50 -12.02 0.86
C TYR A 135 5.78 -13.12 0.05
N GLY A 136 5.05 -12.75 -1.01
CA GLY A 136 4.34 -13.66 -1.91
C GLY A 136 2.88 -13.89 -1.53
N VAL A 137 2.33 -13.09 -0.60
CA VAL A 137 0.90 -13.05 -0.30
C VAL A 137 0.19 -12.34 -1.44
N ARG A 138 -0.94 -12.88 -1.90
CA ARG A 138 -1.73 -12.29 -2.99
C ARG A 138 -3.16 -12.07 -2.52
N VAL A 139 -3.75 -10.96 -2.91
CA VAL A 139 -5.18 -10.72 -2.72
C VAL A 139 -5.95 -11.80 -3.47
N GLN A 140 -6.85 -12.48 -2.77
CA GLN A 140 -7.53 -13.64 -3.31
C GLN A 140 -8.82 -13.19 -4.01
N ASP A 141 -8.74 -12.96 -5.33
CA ASP A 141 -9.90 -12.52 -6.13
C ASP A 141 -10.97 -13.61 -6.27
N ASP A 142 -10.58 -14.90 -6.15
CA ASP A 142 -11.49 -16.04 -6.27
C ASP A 142 -11.25 -17.09 -5.16
N ALA A 143 -12.32 -17.39 -4.42
CA ALA A 143 -12.33 -18.33 -3.28
C ALA A 143 -12.03 -19.82 -3.65
N SER A 144 -11.71 -20.13 -4.90
CA SER A 144 -11.61 -21.52 -5.40
C SER A 144 -10.19 -22.04 -5.63
N SER A 145 -9.14 -21.23 -5.47
CA SER A 145 -7.77 -21.73 -5.60
C SER A 145 -7.28 -22.37 -4.29
N PRO A 146 -6.74 -23.60 -4.32
CA PRO A 146 -6.18 -24.23 -3.12
C PRO A 146 -5.10 -23.33 -2.53
N ALA A 147 -5.12 -23.13 -1.21
CA ALA A 147 -4.20 -22.28 -0.47
C ALA A 147 -2.75 -22.73 -0.65
N SER A 148 -2.10 -22.23 -1.70
CA SER A 148 -0.67 -22.41 -1.91
C SER A 148 0.07 -21.52 -0.93
N LEU A 149 0.99 -22.10 -0.15
CA LEU A 149 1.84 -21.32 0.75
C LEU A 149 2.62 -20.24 -0.03
N PRO A 150 2.67 -18.99 0.46
CA PRO A 150 3.48 -17.92 -0.11
C PRO A 150 4.95 -18.31 -0.25
N ALA A 151 5.64 -17.73 -1.24
CA ALA A 151 7.07 -18.00 -1.46
C ALA A 151 7.94 -17.65 -0.23
N GLY A 152 7.61 -16.56 0.47
CA GLY A 152 8.27 -16.16 1.71
C GLY A 152 8.07 -17.17 2.83
N ALA A 153 6.88 -17.79 2.93
CA ALA A 153 6.59 -18.82 3.93
C ALA A 153 7.45 -20.08 3.71
N TRP A 154 7.68 -20.48 2.44
CA TRP A 154 8.60 -21.58 2.13
C TRP A 154 10.04 -21.29 2.54
N LEU A 155 10.52 -20.07 2.28
CA LEU A 155 11.86 -19.67 2.71
C LEU A 155 11.97 -19.57 4.24
N ALA A 156 10.93 -19.11 4.92
CA ALA A 156 10.86 -19.13 6.39
C ALA A 156 10.90 -20.56 6.95
N LEU A 157 10.21 -21.52 6.32
CA LEU A 157 10.27 -22.93 6.71
C LEU A 157 11.67 -23.53 6.53
N LEU A 158 12.37 -23.18 5.45
CA LEU A 158 13.76 -23.60 5.24
C LEU A 158 14.70 -22.97 6.28
N ALA A 159 14.54 -21.68 6.56
CA ALA A 159 15.28 -20.99 7.62
C ALA A 159 15.05 -21.63 8.99
N LEU A 160 13.80 -21.94 9.35
CA LEU A 160 13.42 -22.63 10.58
C LEU A 160 14.00 -24.05 10.63
N LEU A 161 14.02 -24.78 9.51
CA LEU A 161 14.61 -26.11 9.41
C LEU A 161 16.12 -26.07 9.70
N VAL A 162 16.85 -25.16 9.04
CA VAL A 162 18.29 -24.98 9.25
C VAL A 162 18.55 -24.59 10.71
N TRP A 163 17.85 -23.57 11.22
CA TRP A 163 18.01 -23.12 12.59
C TRP A 163 17.73 -24.22 13.62
N THR A 164 16.63 -24.96 13.45
CA THR A 164 16.27 -26.07 14.35
C THR A 164 17.30 -27.19 14.29
N ALA A 165 17.86 -27.48 13.12
CA ALA A 165 18.93 -28.47 12.98
C ALA A 165 20.21 -28.01 13.70
N THR A 166 20.62 -26.74 13.54
CA THR A 166 21.79 -26.17 14.22
C THR A 166 21.63 -26.21 15.74
N VAL A 167 20.48 -25.76 16.26
CA VAL A 167 20.18 -25.82 17.71
C VAL A 167 20.13 -27.25 18.19
N THR A 168 19.54 -28.18 17.44
CA THR A 168 19.50 -29.60 17.82
C THR A 168 20.90 -30.20 17.89
N ASN A 169 21.77 -29.86 16.94
CA ASN A 169 23.17 -30.30 16.96
C ASN A 169 23.89 -29.81 18.22
N GLU A 170 23.72 -28.54 18.56
CA GLU A 170 24.29 -27.93 19.77
C GLU A 170 23.76 -28.60 21.04
N LEU A 171 22.44 -28.80 21.16
CA LEU A 171 21.82 -29.48 22.30
C LEU A 171 22.32 -30.92 22.45
N LEU A 172 22.48 -31.64 21.33
CA LEU A 172 23.04 -32.99 21.34
C LEU A 172 24.49 -32.99 21.81
N SER A 173 25.33 -32.05 21.35
CA SER A 173 26.71 -31.92 21.83
C SER A 173 26.74 -31.72 23.36
N ILE A 174 25.91 -30.83 23.90
CA ILE A 174 25.80 -30.57 25.35
C ILE A 174 25.35 -31.81 26.13
N VAL A 175 24.30 -32.49 25.67
CA VAL A 175 23.78 -33.71 26.32
C VAL A 175 24.82 -34.82 26.30
N SER A 176 25.55 -34.93 25.19
CA SER A 176 26.56 -35.95 24.98
C SER A 176 27.79 -35.75 25.88
N LEU A 177 28.25 -34.50 26.04
CA LEU A 177 29.26 -34.10 27.02
C LEU A 177 28.78 -34.40 28.44
N THR A 178 27.55 -34.00 28.77
CA THR A 178 26.97 -34.22 30.11
C THR A 178 26.92 -35.70 30.44
N TRP A 179 26.51 -36.54 29.48
CA TRP A 179 26.44 -37.98 29.64
C TRP A 179 27.84 -38.59 29.82
N ALA A 180 28.83 -38.17 29.03
CA ALA A 180 30.22 -38.58 29.20
C ALA A 180 30.74 -38.25 30.61
N MET A 181 30.46 -37.04 31.11
CA MET A 181 30.85 -36.59 32.46
C MET A 181 30.17 -37.36 33.59
N ILE A 182 28.92 -37.76 33.41
CA ILE A 182 28.19 -38.61 34.37
C ILE A 182 28.81 -40.01 34.39
N SER A 183 29.15 -40.56 33.22
CA SER A 183 29.69 -41.91 33.10
C SER A 183 31.09 -42.06 33.72
N LEU A 184 31.87 -40.98 33.77
CA LEU A 184 33.23 -40.94 34.34
C LEU A 184 33.27 -40.59 35.84
N SER A 185 32.12 -40.41 36.50
CA SER A 185 32.04 -39.98 37.90
C SER A 185 32.57 -41.06 38.87
N ALA A 186 33.58 -40.70 39.66
CA ALA A 186 34.23 -41.56 40.67
C ALA A 186 34.61 -40.75 41.92
N ASP A 187 35.18 -41.42 42.93
CA ASP A 187 35.54 -40.77 44.20
C ASP A 187 36.80 -39.88 44.09
N LYS A 188 37.72 -40.22 43.18
CA LYS A 188 38.95 -39.46 42.91
C LYS A 188 39.12 -39.23 41.41
N THR A 189 39.71 -38.09 41.08
CA THR A 189 40.05 -37.75 39.69
C THR A 189 41.37 -38.44 39.32
N GLU A 190 41.37 -39.21 38.25
CA GLU A 190 42.56 -39.90 37.73
C GLU A 190 42.73 -39.53 36.25
N LEU A 191 43.87 -38.93 35.94
CA LEU A 191 44.28 -38.55 34.59
C LEU A 191 45.48 -39.41 34.19
N ASP A 192 45.43 -40.01 33.02
CA ASP A 192 46.57 -40.67 32.40
C ASP A 192 47.44 -39.61 31.70
N ALA A 193 48.55 -39.23 32.32
CA ALA A 193 49.42 -38.18 31.81
C ALA A 193 50.13 -38.56 30.50
N GLU A 194 50.34 -39.85 30.24
CA GLU A 194 51.04 -40.32 29.03
C GLU A 194 50.15 -40.23 27.80
N ASN A 195 48.88 -40.64 27.93
CA ASN A 195 47.93 -40.69 26.83
C ASN A 195 46.98 -39.48 26.78
N LEU A 196 47.09 -38.55 27.75
CA LEU A 196 46.13 -37.46 27.94
C LEU A 196 44.68 -37.96 28.00
N SER A 197 44.45 -39.09 28.67
CA SER A 197 43.12 -39.72 28.76
C SER A 197 42.52 -39.55 30.15
N LEU A 198 41.27 -39.08 30.18
CA LEU A 198 40.53 -38.81 31.40
C LEU A 198 39.82 -40.08 31.86
N LYS A 199 40.41 -40.81 32.81
CA LYS A 199 39.87 -42.09 33.28
C LYS A 199 38.72 -41.92 34.27
N ARG A 200 38.86 -40.98 35.20
CA ARG A 200 37.91 -40.78 36.31
C ARG A 200 37.85 -39.32 36.73
N ILE A 201 36.66 -38.84 37.11
CA ILE A 201 36.41 -37.47 37.58
C ILE A 201 35.80 -37.51 38.98
N SER A 202 36.30 -36.69 39.92
CA SER A 202 35.71 -36.59 41.26
C SER A 202 34.24 -36.14 41.23
N ARG A 203 33.38 -36.70 42.10
CA ARG A 203 31.94 -36.36 42.17
C ARG A 203 31.67 -34.86 42.28
N CYS A 204 32.44 -34.14 43.11
CA CYS A 204 32.26 -32.70 43.29
C CYS A 204 32.45 -31.94 41.95
N ARG A 205 33.50 -32.29 41.21
CA ARG A 205 33.79 -31.71 39.89
C ARG A 205 32.75 -32.11 38.85
N SER A 206 32.32 -33.37 38.84
CA SER A 206 31.24 -33.86 37.98
C SER A 206 29.96 -33.05 38.21
N VAL A 207 29.57 -32.79 39.46
CA VAL A 207 28.41 -31.93 39.78
C VAL A 207 28.59 -30.50 39.28
N MET A 208 29.77 -29.88 39.46
CA MET A 208 30.02 -28.54 38.92
C MET A 208 29.91 -28.49 37.40
N LEU A 209 30.47 -29.49 36.70
CA LEU A 209 30.37 -29.57 35.24
C LEU A 209 28.94 -29.79 34.78
N ILE A 210 28.17 -30.64 35.47
CA ILE A 210 26.75 -30.85 35.18
C ILE A 210 25.94 -29.56 35.36
N LEU A 211 26.20 -28.78 36.42
CA LEU A 211 25.53 -27.48 36.63
C LEU A 211 25.87 -26.48 35.52
N THR A 212 27.13 -26.44 35.10
CA THR A 212 27.59 -25.59 33.99
C THR A 212 26.94 -26.01 32.67
N SER A 213 26.94 -27.31 32.35
CA SER A 213 26.28 -27.86 31.17
C SER A 213 24.76 -27.64 31.19
N ALA A 214 24.12 -27.75 32.35
CA ALA A 214 22.70 -27.45 32.50
C ALA A 214 22.40 -25.98 32.22
N THR A 215 23.27 -25.06 32.65
CA THR A 215 23.12 -23.63 32.34
C THR A 215 23.28 -23.36 30.84
N ARG A 216 24.28 -23.98 30.18
CA ARG A 216 24.44 -23.90 28.71
C ARG A 216 23.22 -24.46 27.98
N LEU A 217 22.70 -25.60 28.44
CA LEU A 217 21.49 -26.21 27.88
C LEU A 217 20.28 -25.27 27.97
N ILE A 218 20.08 -24.61 29.11
CA ILE A 218 18.99 -23.63 29.30
C ILE A 218 19.14 -22.47 28.33
N ILE A 219 20.34 -21.90 28.18
CA ILE A 219 20.59 -20.77 27.29
C ILE A 219 20.40 -21.19 25.83
N ALA A 220 20.94 -22.34 25.40
CA ALA A 220 20.78 -22.86 24.05
C ALA A 220 19.31 -23.14 23.72
N ALA A 221 18.56 -23.71 24.66
CA ALA A 221 17.12 -23.95 24.50
C ALA A 221 16.34 -22.62 24.43
N MET A 222 16.67 -21.65 25.27
CA MET A 222 16.07 -20.32 25.26
C MET A 222 16.33 -19.62 23.92
N LEU A 223 17.59 -19.59 23.46
CA LEU A 223 17.99 -19.07 22.16
C LEU A 223 17.29 -19.80 21.01
N GLY A 224 17.14 -21.11 21.10
CA GLY A 224 16.39 -21.90 20.13
C GLY A 224 14.95 -21.44 19.98
N VAL A 225 14.23 -21.31 21.10
CA VAL A 225 12.82 -20.85 21.11
C VAL A 225 12.70 -19.39 20.67
N THR A 226 13.56 -18.49 21.14
CA THR A 226 13.53 -17.08 20.73
C THR A 226 13.90 -16.93 19.25
N GLY A 227 14.87 -17.70 18.76
CA GLY A 227 15.28 -17.71 17.36
C GLY A 227 14.16 -18.22 16.44
N ILE A 228 13.43 -19.26 16.83
CA ILE A 228 12.24 -19.73 16.10
C ILE A 228 11.20 -18.60 15.99
N ARG A 229 10.91 -17.93 17.11
CA ARG A 229 9.95 -16.81 17.13
C ARG A 229 10.42 -15.65 16.26
N TYR A 230 11.69 -15.28 16.35
CA TYR A 230 12.28 -14.20 15.56
C TYR A 230 12.24 -14.48 14.06
N LEU A 231 12.65 -15.68 13.64
CA LEU A 231 12.59 -16.09 12.23
C LEU A 231 11.16 -16.16 11.72
N ALA A 232 10.24 -16.69 12.54
CA ALA A 232 8.82 -16.75 12.17
C ALA A 232 8.19 -15.36 12.05
N ALA A 233 8.66 -14.35 12.81
CA ALA A 233 8.18 -12.97 12.78
C ALA A 233 8.81 -12.10 11.66
N THR A 234 9.83 -12.60 10.96
CA THR A 234 10.55 -11.83 9.93
C THR A 234 9.73 -11.74 8.64
N ALA A 235 9.28 -10.53 8.29
CA ALA A 235 8.46 -10.26 7.10
C ALA A 235 9.26 -10.05 5.81
N SER A 236 10.55 -9.70 5.93
CA SER A 236 11.41 -9.49 4.78
C SER A 236 12.12 -10.78 4.38
N VAL A 237 11.92 -11.20 3.13
CA VAL A 237 12.49 -12.46 2.61
C VAL A 237 14.03 -12.43 2.59
N SER A 238 14.63 -11.28 2.28
CA SER A 238 16.09 -11.12 2.28
C SER A 238 16.68 -11.17 3.69
N GLU A 239 15.94 -10.67 4.68
CA GLU A 239 16.36 -10.68 6.08
C GLU A 239 16.29 -12.06 6.72
N LEU A 240 15.39 -12.95 6.27
CA LEU A 240 15.29 -14.32 6.80
C LEU A 240 16.64 -15.06 6.77
N ILE A 241 17.34 -15.02 5.64
CA ILE A 241 18.63 -15.71 5.49
C ILE A 241 19.69 -15.06 6.38
N LEU A 242 19.73 -13.72 6.38
CA LEU A 242 20.69 -12.96 7.18
C LEU A 242 20.48 -13.20 8.68
N ASN A 243 19.22 -13.23 9.12
CA ASN A 243 18.81 -13.47 10.50
C ASN A 243 19.17 -14.90 10.94
N THR A 244 18.97 -15.91 10.08
CA THR A 244 19.37 -17.29 10.40
C THR A 244 20.88 -17.40 10.60
N VAL A 245 21.68 -16.81 9.71
CA VAL A 245 23.15 -16.82 9.83
C VAL A 245 23.62 -16.04 11.07
N ALA A 246 22.99 -14.90 11.37
CA ALA A 246 23.32 -14.12 12.56
C ALA A 246 23.02 -14.91 13.85
N LEU A 247 21.90 -15.62 13.91
CA LEU A 247 21.55 -16.50 15.03
C LEU A 247 22.55 -17.66 15.19
N GLU A 248 23.01 -18.24 14.09
CA GLU A 248 24.06 -19.27 14.10
C GLU A 248 25.38 -18.73 14.70
N VAL A 249 25.79 -17.52 14.30
CA VAL A 249 26.97 -16.85 14.87
C VAL A 249 26.80 -16.61 16.37
N VAL A 250 25.62 -16.18 16.82
CA VAL A 250 25.34 -15.96 18.25
C VAL A 250 25.38 -17.27 19.03
N LEU A 251 24.90 -18.38 18.45
CA LEU A 251 24.94 -19.68 19.11
C LEU A 251 26.38 -20.16 19.33
N HIS A 252 27.27 -19.95 18.35
CA HIS A 252 28.68 -20.38 18.36
C HIS A 252 29.68 -19.30 18.81
N VAL A 253 29.18 -18.21 19.40
CA VAL A 253 30.02 -17.06 19.75
C VAL A 253 31.07 -17.42 20.81
N ASP A 254 30.75 -18.38 21.68
CA ASP A 254 31.64 -18.90 22.71
C ASP A 254 32.84 -19.64 22.13
N ASP A 255 32.67 -20.38 21.04
CA ASP A 255 33.75 -21.07 20.33
C ASP A 255 34.75 -20.06 19.70
N VAL A 256 34.22 -18.97 19.15
CA VAL A 256 35.02 -17.89 18.57
C VAL A 256 35.86 -17.22 19.65
N PHE A 257 35.26 -16.83 20.78
CA PHE A 257 36.00 -16.20 21.88
C PHE A 257 36.99 -17.17 22.53
N PHE A 258 36.63 -18.45 22.65
CA PHE A 258 37.54 -19.45 23.17
C PHE A 258 38.80 -19.57 22.30
N THR A 259 38.63 -19.67 20.98
CA THR A 259 39.75 -19.75 20.03
C THR A 259 40.64 -18.51 20.08
N LEU A 260 40.07 -17.33 20.32
CA LEU A 260 40.80 -16.06 20.39
C LEU A 260 41.52 -15.82 21.72
N LEU A 261 40.89 -16.19 22.84
CA LEU A 261 41.39 -15.88 24.18
C LEU A 261 42.32 -16.97 24.73
N MET A 262 42.18 -18.22 24.27
CA MET A 262 42.96 -19.32 24.83
C MET A 262 44.39 -19.39 24.28
N PRO A 263 45.37 -19.70 25.14
CA PRO A 263 46.71 -20.03 24.70
C PRO A 263 46.71 -21.27 23.80
N HIS A 264 47.55 -21.28 22.76
CA HIS A 264 47.73 -22.43 21.86
C HIS A 264 48.03 -23.75 22.59
N LYS A 265 48.63 -23.71 23.79
CA LYS A 265 48.86 -24.89 24.63
C LYS A 265 47.58 -25.55 25.08
N VAL A 266 46.59 -24.76 25.52
CA VAL A 266 45.28 -25.27 25.96
C VAL A 266 44.53 -25.83 24.75
N LEU A 267 44.52 -25.10 23.63
CA LEU A 267 43.91 -25.57 22.37
C LEU A 267 44.52 -26.90 21.91
N SER A 268 45.86 -26.99 21.89
CA SER A 268 46.57 -28.22 21.50
C SER A 268 46.35 -29.36 22.49
N ALA A 269 46.16 -29.06 23.77
CA ALA A 269 45.88 -30.08 24.78
C ALA A 269 44.48 -30.64 24.60
N VAL A 270 43.47 -29.78 24.42
CA VAL A 270 42.07 -30.20 24.18
C VAL A 270 41.96 -31.01 22.89
N ASP A 271 42.60 -30.58 21.80
CA ASP A 271 42.58 -31.29 20.51
C ASP A 271 43.31 -32.65 20.52
N ARG A 272 44.25 -32.83 21.47
CA ARG A 272 44.98 -34.08 21.69
C ARG A 272 44.36 -35.01 22.73
N MET A 273 43.30 -34.58 23.43
CA MET A 273 42.64 -35.43 24.41
C MET A 273 42.09 -36.68 23.70
N GLU A 274 42.36 -37.85 24.28
CA GLU A 274 41.80 -39.11 23.77
C GLU A 274 40.26 -39.09 23.88
N GLU A 275 39.59 -39.67 22.90
CA GLU A 275 38.13 -39.73 22.88
C GLU A 275 37.60 -40.54 24.07
N ILE A 276 36.53 -40.06 24.70
CA ILE A 276 35.91 -40.76 25.82
C ILE A 276 35.02 -41.87 25.27
N THR A 277 35.40 -43.12 25.53
CA THR A 277 34.59 -44.30 25.20
C THR A 277 33.41 -44.38 26.17
N VAL A 278 32.18 -44.21 25.66
CA VAL A 278 30.96 -44.42 26.43
C VAL A 278 30.32 -45.71 25.96
N ASN A 279 30.17 -46.65 26.89
CA ASN A 279 29.46 -47.90 26.63
C ASN A 279 27.95 -47.62 26.54
N LEU A 280 27.43 -47.44 25.32
CA LEU A 280 25.98 -47.43 25.12
C LEU A 280 25.44 -48.85 25.25
N ALA A 281 24.42 -48.99 26.09
CA ALA A 281 23.93 -50.30 26.50
C ALA A 281 23.35 -51.16 25.35
N ARG A 282 22.99 -50.59 24.16
CA ARG A 282 22.43 -51.37 23.04
C ARG A 282 22.65 -50.74 21.63
N PRO A 283 23.20 -51.48 20.64
CA PRO A 283 23.53 -50.99 19.29
C PRO A 283 22.31 -50.63 18.40
N TRP A 284 21.17 -51.31 18.55
CA TRP A 284 19.93 -50.96 17.82
C TRP A 284 19.43 -49.52 18.05
N MET A 285 19.89 -48.84 19.11
CA MET A 285 19.52 -47.45 19.39
C MET A 285 20.17 -46.45 18.43
N SER A 286 21.22 -46.82 17.70
CA SER A 286 21.89 -45.89 16.76
C SER A 286 20.98 -45.51 15.59
N CYS A 287 20.26 -46.47 14.98
CA CYS A 287 19.31 -46.18 13.90
C CYS A 287 18.09 -45.41 14.41
N LEU A 288 17.54 -45.81 15.57
CA LEU A 288 16.44 -45.12 16.24
C LEU A 288 16.82 -43.68 16.65
N ARG A 289 18.10 -43.41 16.95
CA ARG A 289 18.59 -42.07 17.29
C ARG A 289 18.50 -41.13 16.09
N HIS A 290 19.02 -41.53 14.93
CA HIS A 290 18.97 -40.67 13.73
C HIS A 290 17.53 -40.42 13.29
N PHE A 291 16.69 -41.46 13.29
CA PHE A 291 15.27 -41.31 13.02
C PHE A 291 14.59 -40.40 14.06
N GLY A 292 14.92 -40.56 15.34
CA GLY A 292 14.43 -39.72 16.43
C GLY A 292 14.80 -38.25 16.28
N ILE A 293 16.03 -37.95 15.86
CA ILE A 293 16.50 -36.58 15.60
C ILE A 293 15.74 -35.96 14.42
N VAL A 294 15.63 -36.68 13.30
CA VAL A 294 14.89 -36.20 12.13
C VAL A 294 13.41 -35.99 12.47
N ALA A 295 12.80 -36.92 13.21
CA ALA A 295 11.42 -36.78 13.68
C ALA A 295 11.26 -35.60 14.64
N PHE A 296 12.20 -35.38 15.55
CA PHE A 296 12.20 -34.24 16.47
C PHE A 296 12.27 -32.91 15.71
N ILE A 297 13.21 -32.77 14.77
CA ILE A 297 13.33 -31.57 13.92
C ILE A 297 12.03 -31.35 13.14
N ALA A 298 11.47 -32.39 12.51
CA ALA A 298 10.23 -32.28 11.75
C ALA A 298 9.04 -31.84 12.63
N VAL A 299 8.93 -32.38 13.85
CA VAL A 299 7.88 -31.99 14.82
C VAL A 299 8.05 -30.55 15.26
N VAL A 300 9.28 -30.10 15.57
CA VAL A 300 9.53 -28.71 15.99
C VAL A 300 9.26 -27.73 14.84
N VAL A 301 9.68 -28.04 13.62
CA VAL A 301 9.38 -27.21 12.43
C VAL A 301 7.88 -27.17 12.16
N LEU A 302 7.18 -28.31 12.21
CA LEU A 302 5.73 -28.35 12.03
C LEU A 302 5.00 -27.56 13.13
N PHE A 303 5.40 -27.72 14.38
CA PHE A 303 4.86 -26.94 15.49
C PHE A 303 5.09 -25.45 15.29
N SER A 304 6.30 -25.06 14.89
CA SER A 304 6.66 -23.66 14.62
C SER A 304 5.84 -23.07 13.48
N HIS A 305 5.60 -23.87 12.44
CA HIS A 305 4.73 -23.50 11.34
C HIS A 305 3.30 -23.22 11.83
N LEU A 306 2.70 -24.16 12.55
CA LEU A 306 1.31 -24.05 12.98
C LEU A 306 1.08 -22.96 14.04
N VAL A 307 2.04 -22.73 14.94
CA VAL A 307 1.86 -21.84 16.10
C VAL A 307 2.38 -20.42 15.85
N PHE A 308 3.43 -20.24 15.04
CA PHE A 308 4.06 -18.93 14.84
C PHE A 308 3.93 -18.44 13.40
N LEU A 309 4.33 -19.25 12.42
CA LEU A 309 4.39 -18.80 11.02
C LEU A 309 3.00 -18.65 10.40
N GLN A 310 2.11 -19.64 10.57
CA GLN A 310 0.78 -19.64 9.97
C GLN A 310 -0.07 -18.45 10.45
N PRO A 311 -0.17 -18.15 11.77
CA PRO A 311 -0.89 -16.96 12.22
C PRO A 311 -0.33 -15.64 11.67
N MET A 312 0.99 -15.53 11.48
CA MET A 312 1.57 -14.36 10.84
C MET A 312 1.17 -14.26 9.36
N VAL A 313 1.22 -15.36 8.61
CA VAL A 313 0.78 -15.40 7.21
C VAL A 313 -0.70 -15.07 7.08
N ASP A 314 -1.54 -15.61 7.96
CA ASP A 314 -2.98 -15.33 7.98
C ASP A 314 -3.24 -13.83 8.24
N ARG A 315 -2.50 -13.20 9.17
CA ARG A 315 -2.60 -11.75 9.41
C ARG A 315 -2.05 -10.90 8.25
N MET A 316 -1.01 -11.34 7.57
CA MET A 316 -0.52 -10.69 6.35
C MET A 316 -1.59 -10.77 5.25
N GLN A 317 -2.26 -11.91 5.10
CA GLN A 317 -3.38 -12.05 4.17
C GLN A 317 -4.53 -11.12 4.55
N GLU A 318 -4.94 -11.08 5.82
CA GLU A 318 -5.98 -10.15 6.28
C GLU A 318 -5.57 -8.69 6.05
N THR A 319 -4.30 -8.36 6.25
CA THR A 319 -3.75 -7.02 5.94
C THR A 319 -3.88 -6.70 4.44
N ALA A 320 -3.51 -7.64 3.57
CA ALA A 320 -3.65 -7.48 2.12
C ALA A 320 -5.13 -7.32 1.71
N ASP A 321 -6.03 -8.11 2.29
CA ASP A 321 -7.46 -8.06 1.99
C ASP A 321 -8.11 -6.79 2.53
N VAL A 322 -7.72 -6.34 3.73
CA VAL A 322 -8.19 -5.08 4.32
C VAL A 322 -7.77 -3.89 3.47
N LEU A 323 -6.55 -3.87 2.92
CA LEU A 323 -6.10 -2.79 2.06
C LEU A 323 -6.67 -2.92 0.65
N CYS A 324 -6.46 -4.05 -0.02
CA CYS A 324 -6.69 -4.17 -1.46
C CYS A 324 -7.74 -5.20 -1.87
N GLY A 325 -8.38 -5.89 -0.92
CA GLY A 325 -9.52 -6.77 -1.21
C GLY A 325 -10.79 -6.00 -1.55
N GLY A 326 -11.68 -6.64 -2.33
CA GLY A 326 -12.99 -6.09 -2.70
C GLY A 326 -12.91 -4.92 -3.69
N ASN A 327 -13.93 -4.06 -3.69
CA ASN A 327 -13.94 -2.89 -4.57
C ASN A 327 -12.99 -1.81 -4.02
N THR A 328 -11.93 -1.49 -4.77
CA THR A 328 -11.00 -0.40 -4.46
C THR A 328 -11.28 0.85 -5.29
N SER A 329 -12.08 0.74 -6.35
CA SER A 329 -12.34 1.77 -7.35
C SER A 329 -13.60 2.58 -7.04
N PHE A 330 -13.74 3.07 -5.81
CA PHE A 330 -14.80 4.02 -5.45
C PHE A 330 -14.27 5.07 -4.47
N SER A 331 -14.91 6.23 -4.46
CA SER A 331 -14.74 7.25 -3.43
C SER A 331 -16.07 7.59 -2.77
N PHE A 332 -16.02 8.15 -1.58
CA PHE A 332 -17.19 8.69 -0.90
C PHE A 332 -16.94 10.12 -0.45
N PHE A 333 -18.02 10.89 -0.35
CA PHE A 333 -18.00 12.18 0.33
C PHE A 333 -19.21 12.28 1.25
N LYS A 334 -19.07 13.07 2.30
CA LYS A 334 -20.15 13.38 3.23
C LYS A 334 -20.60 14.82 2.99
N ASP A 335 -21.89 15.01 2.76
CA ASP A 335 -22.45 16.36 2.62
C ASP A 335 -22.61 17.06 3.97
N ALA A 336 -23.04 18.33 3.95
CA ALA A 336 -23.25 19.11 5.16
C ALA A 336 -24.41 18.58 6.05
N ALA A 337 -25.37 17.84 5.48
CA ALA A 337 -26.46 17.21 6.21
C ALA A 337 -26.04 15.86 6.85
N GLY A 338 -24.88 15.34 6.44
CA GLY A 338 -24.30 14.11 6.91
C GLY A 338 -24.64 12.87 6.09
N PHE A 339 -25.27 13.03 4.92
CA PHE A 339 -25.46 11.96 3.95
C PHE A 339 -24.12 11.60 3.30
N VAL A 340 -23.92 10.30 3.09
CA VAL A 340 -22.73 9.78 2.42
C VAL A 340 -23.10 9.40 0.99
N PHE A 341 -22.42 10.02 0.03
CA PHE A 341 -22.54 9.72 -1.39
C PHE A 341 -21.32 8.93 -1.82
N MET A 342 -21.54 7.90 -2.64
CA MET A 342 -20.47 7.10 -3.22
C MET A 342 -20.39 7.36 -4.72
N ARG A 343 -19.17 7.40 -5.24
CA ARG A 343 -18.87 7.52 -6.67
C ARG A 343 -18.01 6.34 -7.08
N ASP A 344 -18.57 5.47 -7.92
CA ASP A 344 -17.83 4.37 -8.53
C ASP A 344 -16.96 4.88 -9.68
N TYR A 345 -15.77 4.30 -9.81
CA TYR A 345 -14.86 4.49 -10.92
C TYR A 345 -14.81 3.18 -11.70
N SER A 346 -15.10 3.24 -13.00
CA SER A 346 -15.00 2.06 -13.86
C SER A 346 -13.53 1.64 -13.96
N ALA A 347 -13.19 0.46 -13.45
CA ALA A 347 -11.86 -0.17 -13.58
C ALA A 347 -11.37 -0.34 -15.04
N SER A 348 -12.23 -0.04 -16.03
CA SER A 348 -12.02 -0.21 -17.46
C SER A 348 -11.49 1.03 -18.19
N SER A 349 -11.48 2.22 -17.59
CA SER A 349 -10.74 3.32 -18.21
C SER A 349 -9.28 3.11 -17.85
N SER A 350 -8.61 2.25 -18.64
CA SER A 350 -7.15 2.14 -18.66
C SER A 350 -6.59 3.53 -18.46
N VAL A 351 -5.92 3.73 -17.30
CA VAL A 351 -5.25 4.95 -16.86
C VAL A 351 -4.96 5.82 -18.08
N GLN A 352 -5.86 6.76 -18.41
CA GLN A 352 -5.51 7.82 -19.34
C GLN A 352 -4.60 8.70 -18.48
N SER A 353 -3.31 8.30 -18.38
CA SER A 353 -2.28 9.00 -17.62
C SER A 353 -1.95 10.37 -18.25
N GLU A 354 -2.88 10.92 -19.02
CA GLU A 354 -2.76 12.10 -19.85
C GLU A 354 -4.09 12.87 -19.83
N THR A 355 -4.76 12.97 -18.67
CA THR A 355 -5.76 14.04 -18.49
C THR A 355 -5.09 15.38 -18.81
N TYR A 356 -5.85 16.35 -19.31
CA TYR A 356 -5.36 17.70 -19.56
C TYR A 356 -4.66 18.27 -18.32
N ALA A 357 -5.23 18.07 -17.13
CA ALA A 357 -4.64 18.49 -15.86
C ALA A 357 -3.24 17.88 -15.65
N TYR A 358 -3.07 16.57 -15.91
CA TYR A 358 -1.79 15.90 -15.77
C TYR A 358 -0.76 16.46 -16.76
N ARG A 359 -1.14 16.61 -18.03
CA ARG A 359 -0.26 17.15 -19.08
C ARG A 359 0.19 18.57 -18.77
N ALA A 360 -0.74 19.41 -18.33
CA ALA A 360 -0.45 20.80 -17.95
C ALA A 360 0.53 20.88 -16.78
N VAL A 361 0.31 20.10 -15.71
CA VAL A 361 1.22 20.08 -14.56
C VAL A 361 2.58 19.50 -14.95
N PHE A 362 2.60 18.39 -15.68
CA PHE A 362 3.83 17.74 -16.15
C PHE A 362 4.67 18.68 -17.01
N GLU A 363 4.06 19.39 -17.95
CA GLU A 363 4.75 20.38 -18.79
C GLU A 363 5.31 21.54 -17.96
N ALA A 364 4.55 22.03 -16.97
CA ALA A 364 5.01 23.10 -16.08
C ALA A 364 6.27 22.71 -15.28
N THR A 365 6.52 21.42 -15.05
CA THR A 365 7.75 20.95 -14.40
C THR A 365 9.01 21.12 -15.27
N GLY A 366 8.87 21.27 -16.60
CA GLY A 366 9.99 21.33 -17.53
C GLY A 366 10.74 20.00 -17.73
N LEU A 367 10.21 18.89 -17.20
CA LEU A 367 10.73 17.56 -17.44
C LEU A 367 10.52 17.18 -18.92
N LYS A 368 11.55 16.65 -19.58
CA LYS A 368 11.46 16.20 -20.98
C LYS A 368 10.68 14.89 -21.04
N GLY A 369 9.39 14.96 -21.37
CA GLY A 369 8.57 13.81 -21.74
C GLY A 369 8.91 13.29 -23.14
N SER A 370 8.53 12.04 -23.43
CA SER A 370 8.85 11.35 -24.70
C SER A 370 8.04 11.85 -25.92
N ARG A 371 7.27 12.94 -25.79
CA ARG A 371 6.50 13.56 -26.88
C ARG A 371 6.66 15.07 -26.81
N ASP A 372 6.90 15.70 -27.96
CA ASP A 372 6.81 17.15 -28.16
C ASP A 372 5.35 17.58 -28.04
N LEU A 373 4.84 17.64 -26.81
CA LEU A 373 3.49 18.11 -26.50
C LEU A 373 3.50 19.65 -26.56
N GLN A 374 2.51 20.21 -27.25
CA GLN A 374 2.28 21.66 -27.24
C GLN A 374 2.00 22.15 -25.81
N PRO A 375 2.31 23.41 -25.51
CA PRO A 375 1.99 23.96 -24.21
C PRO A 375 0.49 23.86 -23.93
N SER A 376 0.17 23.26 -22.81
CA SER A 376 -1.16 22.99 -22.26
C SER A 376 -1.37 23.74 -20.95
N ALA A 377 -0.30 24.08 -20.21
CA ALA A 377 -0.43 24.83 -18.97
C ALA A 377 -0.79 26.31 -19.18
N ILE A 378 -1.79 26.78 -18.43
CA ILE A 378 -2.08 28.22 -18.31
C ILE A 378 -1.00 28.86 -17.44
N ARG A 379 -0.31 29.87 -17.97
CA ARG A 379 0.68 30.64 -17.20
C ARG A 379 0.16 32.03 -16.89
N VAL A 380 0.23 32.40 -15.62
CA VAL A 380 -0.26 33.69 -15.12
C VAL A 380 0.93 34.61 -14.87
N SER A 381 1.04 35.66 -15.66
CA SER A 381 2.15 36.62 -15.57
C SER A 381 1.84 37.87 -14.75
N SER A 382 0.56 38.13 -14.46
CA SER A 382 0.09 39.33 -13.75
C SER A 382 -0.07 39.09 -12.25
N ASP A 383 0.47 39.97 -11.40
CA ASP A 383 0.34 39.88 -9.93
C ASP A 383 -1.10 40.09 -9.44
N VAL A 384 -1.90 40.89 -10.16
CA VAL A 384 -3.33 41.08 -9.87
C VAL A 384 -4.09 39.77 -10.07
N LEU A 385 -3.73 39.03 -11.12
CA LEU A 385 -4.37 37.78 -11.49
C LEU A 385 -3.98 36.61 -10.57
N LYS A 386 -2.82 36.69 -9.90
CA LYS A 386 -2.46 35.76 -8.83
C LYS A 386 -3.42 35.85 -7.64
N GLN A 387 -3.88 37.05 -7.28
CA GLN A 387 -4.86 37.22 -6.20
C GLN A 387 -6.21 36.61 -6.56
N VAL A 388 -6.62 36.74 -7.83
CA VAL A 388 -7.83 36.10 -8.38
C VAL A 388 -7.76 34.56 -8.28
N ILE A 389 -6.61 33.97 -8.56
CA ILE A 389 -6.43 32.51 -8.48
C ILE A 389 -6.55 32.01 -7.03
N VAL A 390 -5.96 32.72 -6.07
CA VAL A 390 -6.10 32.38 -4.64
C VAL A 390 -7.57 32.42 -4.22
N GLU A 391 -8.36 33.37 -4.74
CA GLU A 391 -9.80 33.40 -4.49
C GLU A 391 -10.55 32.23 -5.15
N PHE A 392 -10.10 31.74 -6.30
CA PHE A 392 -10.70 30.57 -6.97
C PHE A 392 -10.43 29.26 -6.26
N GLU A 393 -9.28 29.10 -5.60
CA GLU A 393 -8.93 27.89 -4.84
C GLU A 393 -9.90 27.62 -3.68
N GLY A 394 -10.39 28.67 -3.02
CA GLY A 394 -11.31 28.55 -1.89
C GLY A 394 -12.80 28.48 -2.23
N ARG A 395 -13.18 28.58 -3.50
CA ARG A 395 -14.59 28.74 -3.93
C ARG A 395 -15.10 27.54 -4.70
N ASN A 396 -16.35 27.15 -4.43
CA ASN A 396 -17.08 26.16 -5.23
C ASN A 396 -17.32 26.67 -6.67
N PHE A 397 -17.68 25.76 -7.58
CA PHE A 397 -17.85 26.09 -9.01
C PHE A 397 -18.83 27.25 -9.24
N GLU A 398 -20.00 27.24 -8.59
CA GLU A 398 -21.00 28.31 -8.73
C GLU A 398 -20.44 29.68 -8.33
N SER A 399 -19.72 29.76 -7.21
CA SER A 399 -19.10 31.00 -6.72
C SER A 399 -17.95 31.50 -7.61
N ARG A 400 -17.38 30.66 -8.49
CA ARG A 400 -16.34 31.09 -9.43
C ARG A 400 -16.92 31.94 -10.57
N ASN A 401 -18.16 31.66 -11.01
CA ASN A 401 -18.84 32.43 -12.05
C ASN A 401 -19.19 33.85 -11.60
N ASP A 402 -19.36 34.04 -10.29
CA ASP A 402 -19.61 35.37 -9.70
C ASP A 402 -18.39 36.28 -9.82
N PHE A 403 -17.20 35.70 -9.97
CA PHE A 403 -15.92 36.42 -9.90
C PHE A 403 -15.25 36.60 -11.28
N MET A 404 -15.80 36.02 -12.34
CA MET A 404 -15.29 36.25 -13.69
C MET A 404 -15.49 37.73 -14.07
N PRO A 405 -14.40 38.49 -14.35
CA PRO A 405 -14.49 39.95 -14.49
C PRO A 405 -15.05 40.41 -15.84
N VAL A 406 -15.14 39.52 -16.82
CA VAL A 406 -15.57 39.83 -18.19
C VAL A 406 -16.45 38.73 -18.77
N CYS A 407 -17.41 39.10 -19.61
CA CYS A 407 -18.25 38.16 -20.35
C CYS A 407 -17.64 37.87 -21.74
N LEU A 408 -16.52 37.13 -21.77
CA LEU A 408 -15.81 36.80 -23.01
C LEU A 408 -15.54 35.31 -23.09
N ASP A 409 -15.53 34.78 -24.31
CA ASP A 409 -15.09 33.42 -24.58
C ASP A 409 -13.59 33.26 -24.24
N SER A 410 -13.22 32.08 -23.77
CA SER A 410 -11.87 31.75 -23.31
C SER A 410 -10.79 31.86 -24.39
N ASP A 411 -11.17 31.71 -25.66
CA ASP A 411 -10.33 31.88 -26.83
C ASP A 411 -10.28 33.35 -27.34
N HIS A 412 -10.92 34.29 -26.63
CA HIS A 412 -10.89 35.68 -27.01
C HIS A 412 -9.49 36.29 -26.83
N PRO A 413 -8.89 36.94 -27.86
CA PRO A 413 -7.49 37.44 -27.81
C PRO A 413 -7.18 38.42 -26.67
N ILE A 414 -8.20 39.15 -26.19
CA ILE A 414 -8.06 40.07 -25.05
C ILE A 414 -7.61 39.33 -23.79
N LEU A 415 -8.07 38.09 -23.56
CA LEU A 415 -7.70 37.34 -22.35
C LEU A 415 -6.21 36.99 -22.35
N GLU A 416 -5.62 36.65 -23.49
CA GLU A 416 -4.17 36.44 -23.58
C GLU A 416 -3.39 37.73 -23.30
N SER A 417 -3.86 38.86 -23.83
CA SER A 417 -3.25 40.17 -23.59
C SER A 417 -3.35 40.62 -22.12
N SER A 418 -4.28 40.05 -21.35
CA SER A 418 -4.48 40.36 -19.93
C SER A 418 -3.51 39.62 -18.99
N GLY A 419 -2.61 38.79 -19.53
CA GLY A 419 -1.59 38.07 -18.77
C GLY A 419 -1.92 36.60 -18.47
N LEU A 420 -2.99 36.06 -19.06
CA LEU A 420 -3.31 34.63 -19.08
C LEU A 420 -2.73 33.99 -20.36
N GLN A 421 -1.47 33.57 -20.32
CA GLN A 421 -0.86 32.94 -21.50
C GLN A 421 -1.47 31.57 -21.73
N ASN A 422 -1.82 31.27 -22.99
CA ASN A 422 -2.35 29.99 -23.46
C ASN A 422 -3.73 29.61 -22.85
N PHE A 423 -4.53 30.60 -22.41
CA PHE A 423 -5.85 30.32 -21.83
C PHE A 423 -6.82 29.68 -22.82
N GLY A 424 -6.87 30.19 -24.06
CA GLY A 424 -7.73 29.63 -25.11
C GLY A 424 -7.34 28.19 -25.46
N GLY A 425 -6.04 27.93 -25.68
CA GLY A 425 -5.55 26.58 -26.00
C GLY A 425 -5.84 25.58 -24.88
N ALA A 426 -5.64 25.98 -23.63
CA ALA A 426 -6.01 25.20 -22.44
C ALA A 426 -7.51 24.90 -22.35
N ALA A 427 -8.35 25.91 -22.57
CA ALA A 427 -9.80 25.77 -22.52
C ALA A 427 -10.31 24.81 -23.60
N VAL A 428 -9.78 24.91 -24.82
CA VAL A 428 -10.11 24.00 -25.93
C VAL A 428 -9.71 22.57 -25.60
N GLN A 429 -8.49 22.32 -25.10
CA GLN A 429 -8.07 20.97 -24.71
C GLN A 429 -8.96 20.37 -23.60
N LEU A 430 -9.39 21.20 -22.65
CA LEU A 430 -10.33 20.77 -21.61
C LEU A 430 -11.70 20.42 -22.21
N LEU A 431 -12.21 21.20 -23.17
CA LEU A 431 -13.46 20.91 -23.87
C LEU A 431 -13.37 19.62 -24.70
N GLN A 432 -12.27 19.42 -25.43
CA GLN A 432 -11.99 18.18 -26.17
C GLN A 432 -12.04 16.95 -25.26
N GLU A 433 -11.45 17.04 -24.06
CA GLU A 433 -11.50 15.96 -23.07
C GLU A 433 -12.92 15.72 -22.53
N ILE A 434 -13.65 16.78 -22.19
CA ILE A 434 -15.02 16.69 -21.65
C ILE A 434 -15.97 16.00 -22.64
N PHE A 435 -15.88 16.38 -23.91
CA PHE A 435 -16.77 15.88 -24.97
C PHE A 435 -16.17 14.70 -25.74
N GLN A 436 -14.99 14.22 -25.34
CA GLN A 436 -14.27 13.10 -25.96
C GLN A 436 -14.15 13.24 -27.49
N THR A 437 -13.78 14.44 -27.96
CA THR A 437 -13.74 14.77 -29.39
C THR A 437 -12.55 15.64 -29.73
N ASP A 438 -11.87 15.33 -30.84
CA ASP A 438 -10.73 16.11 -31.35
C ASP A 438 -11.18 17.25 -32.29
N HIS A 439 -12.49 17.38 -32.56
CA HIS A 439 -13.03 18.35 -33.51
C HIS A 439 -13.25 19.76 -32.95
N LEU A 440 -13.04 19.94 -31.64
CA LEU A 440 -13.16 21.24 -30.99
C LEU A 440 -11.83 21.99 -31.08
N ASP A 441 -11.81 23.12 -31.76
CA ASP A 441 -10.64 23.97 -31.95
C ASP A 441 -10.82 25.39 -31.37
N SER A 442 -12.04 25.75 -30.98
CA SER A 442 -12.44 27.08 -30.53
C SER A 442 -13.75 27.00 -29.75
N CYS A 443 -14.13 28.10 -29.09
CA CYS A 443 -15.46 28.20 -28.49
C CYS A 443 -16.56 28.15 -29.54
N THR A 444 -16.31 28.66 -30.76
CA THR A 444 -17.27 28.63 -31.88
C THR A 444 -17.60 27.20 -32.30
N SER A 445 -16.62 26.29 -32.40
CA SER A 445 -16.90 24.87 -32.71
C SER A 445 -17.61 24.14 -31.56
N ALA A 446 -17.61 24.71 -30.36
CA ALA A 446 -18.32 24.20 -29.20
C ALA A 446 -19.81 24.62 -29.13
N GLU A 447 -20.27 25.53 -29.99
CA GLU A 447 -21.65 26.08 -29.98
C GLU A 447 -22.73 24.98 -29.96
N ALA A 448 -22.53 23.90 -30.71
CA ALA A 448 -23.48 22.79 -30.80
C ALA A 448 -23.71 22.06 -29.47
N TYR A 449 -22.77 22.16 -28.52
CA TYR A 449 -22.83 21.52 -27.20
C TYR A 449 -23.37 22.47 -26.12
N CYS A 450 -23.55 23.76 -26.44
CA CYS A 450 -23.95 24.77 -25.46
C CYS A 450 -25.35 24.57 -24.89
N ASP A 451 -26.23 23.84 -25.60
CA ASP A 451 -27.61 23.55 -25.17
C ASP A 451 -27.92 22.05 -25.25
N ASP A 452 -26.91 21.18 -25.33
CA ASP A 452 -27.10 19.73 -25.35
C ASP A 452 -27.28 19.18 -23.92
N TRP A 453 -28.54 18.94 -23.54
CA TRP A 453 -28.89 18.44 -22.22
C TRP A 453 -28.65 16.93 -22.04
N SER A 454 -28.18 16.22 -23.07
CA SER A 454 -27.79 14.81 -22.94
C SER A 454 -26.53 14.62 -22.08
N TYR A 455 -25.73 15.67 -21.91
CA TYR A 455 -24.57 15.66 -21.03
C TYR A 455 -24.94 15.97 -19.57
N LEU A 456 -24.11 15.49 -18.63
CA LEU A 456 -24.23 15.85 -17.22
C LEU A 456 -24.26 17.38 -17.05
N ALA A 457 -25.16 17.91 -16.21
CA ALA A 457 -25.33 19.35 -15.97
C ALA A 457 -24.01 20.09 -15.69
N TYR A 458 -23.04 19.38 -15.11
CA TYR A 458 -21.70 19.88 -14.85
C TYR A 458 -20.87 20.17 -16.13
N ASN A 459 -21.02 19.39 -17.20
CA ASN A 459 -20.36 19.66 -18.48
C ASN A 459 -20.97 20.89 -19.17
N LEU A 460 -22.29 21.02 -19.10
CA LEU A 460 -23.03 22.19 -19.59
C LEU A 460 -22.59 23.46 -18.83
N TRP A 461 -22.38 23.35 -17.51
CA TRP A 461 -21.80 24.42 -16.72
C TRP A 461 -20.40 24.80 -17.20
N ARG A 462 -19.51 23.83 -17.44
CA ARG A 462 -18.12 24.08 -17.86
C ARG A 462 -18.04 24.77 -19.22
N ILE A 463 -18.81 24.31 -20.21
CA ILE A 463 -18.78 24.92 -21.54
C ILE A 463 -19.29 26.36 -21.51
N ARG A 464 -20.36 26.67 -20.78
CA ARG A 464 -20.85 28.06 -20.68
C ARG A 464 -19.95 28.97 -19.85
N ALA A 465 -19.21 28.41 -18.89
CA ALA A 465 -18.21 29.17 -18.13
C ALA A 465 -16.97 29.51 -18.99
N LEU A 466 -16.58 28.61 -19.90
CA LEU A 466 -15.46 28.81 -20.82
C LEU A 466 -15.86 29.60 -22.07
N CYS A 467 -17.08 29.43 -22.56
CA CYS A 467 -17.57 30.02 -23.81
C CYS A 467 -18.90 30.77 -23.60
N PRO A 468 -18.97 31.74 -22.67
CA PRO A 468 -20.23 32.40 -22.32
C PRO A 468 -20.84 33.23 -23.45
N THR A 469 -20.02 33.83 -24.32
CA THR A 469 -20.54 34.57 -25.47
C THR A 469 -21.09 33.59 -26.51
N THR A 470 -20.32 32.58 -26.90
CA THR A 470 -20.76 31.59 -27.88
C THR A 470 -22.01 30.84 -27.40
N CYS A 471 -22.08 30.49 -26.12
CA CYS A 471 -23.28 29.86 -25.54
C CYS A 471 -24.42 30.84 -25.21
N GLY A 472 -24.34 32.11 -25.65
CA GLY A 472 -25.45 33.05 -25.58
C GLY A 472 -25.73 33.66 -24.21
N CYS A 473 -24.82 33.58 -23.23
CA CYS A 473 -25.03 34.13 -21.88
C CYS A 473 -25.29 35.65 -21.86
N LYS A 474 -24.84 36.38 -22.88
CA LYS A 474 -25.00 37.84 -23.01
C LYS A 474 -26.17 38.26 -23.91
N GLU A 475 -26.85 37.33 -24.57
CA GLU A 475 -27.81 37.65 -25.62
C GLU A 475 -29.19 37.08 -25.29
N ALA A 476 -30.17 37.96 -25.10
CA ALA A 476 -31.56 37.55 -24.83
C ALA A 476 -32.26 36.95 -26.07
N LEU A 477 -31.66 37.12 -27.25
CA LEU A 477 -32.24 36.74 -28.54
C LEU A 477 -31.85 35.34 -29.00
N THR A 478 -30.92 34.66 -28.33
CA THR A 478 -30.49 33.30 -28.68
C THR A 478 -31.57 32.27 -28.37
N GLY A 479 -32.44 32.58 -27.41
CA GLY A 479 -33.50 31.69 -26.96
C GLY A 479 -33.00 30.57 -26.04
N SER A 480 -31.78 30.64 -25.49
CA SER A 480 -31.34 29.62 -24.53
C SER A 480 -32.13 29.72 -23.23
N LEU A 481 -32.68 28.57 -22.79
CA LEU A 481 -33.52 28.45 -21.59
C LEU A 481 -32.76 28.76 -20.29
N VAL A 482 -31.44 28.72 -20.31
CA VAL A 482 -30.58 28.89 -19.13
C VAL A 482 -29.56 30.00 -19.34
N ALA A 483 -29.78 30.83 -20.37
CA ALA A 483 -29.07 32.08 -20.54
C ALA A 483 -29.14 32.89 -19.23
N VAL A 484 -27.99 33.41 -18.79
CA VAL A 484 -27.78 34.27 -17.60
C VAL A 484 -27.60 33.54 -16.26
N SER A 485 -27.89 32.24 -16.16
CA SER A 485 -27.81 31.58 -14.87
C SER A 485 -26.37 31.16 -14.50
N SER A 486 -25.86 31.66 -13.38
CA SER A 486 -24.57 31.21 -12.82
C SER A 486 -24.59 29.72 -12.44
N LYS A 487 -25.77 29.17 -12.11
CA LYS A 487 -25.98 27.73 -11.86
C LYS A 487 -25.68 26.85 -13.07
N TYR A 488 -25.79 27.39 -14.28
CA TYR A 488 -25.55 26.68 -15.53
C TYR A 488 -24.35 27.22 -16.31
N GLY A 489 -23.42 27.88 -15.61
CA GLY A 489 -22.12 28.23 -16.18
C GLY A 489 -21.99 29.68 -16.62
N CYS A 490 -23.07 30.45 -16.74
CA CYS A 490 -22.98 31.83 -17.21
C CYS A 490 -22.37 32.75 -16.14
N PRO A 491 -21.29 33.49 -16.44
CA PRO A 491 -20.76 34.51 -15.54
C PRO A 491 -21.79 35.56 -15.14
N VAL A 492 -21.81 35.98 -13.88
CA VAL A 492 -22.75 37.03 -13.42
C VAL A 492 -22.56 38.35 -14.16
N VAL A 493 -21.32 38.66 -14.57
CA VAL A 493 -21.01 39.83 -15.38
C VAL A 493 -21.74 39.83 -16.74
N CYS A 494 -22.08 38.66 -17.30
CA CYS A 494 -22.86 38.58 -18.54
C CYS A 494 -24.31 39.09 -18.37
N SER A 495 -24.82 39.17 -17.14
CA SER A 495 -26.19 39.59 -16.88
C SER A 495 -26.47 41.04 -17.28
N SER A 496 -25.47 41.93 -17.23
CA SER A 496 -25.64 43.32 -17.69
C SER A 496 -25.84 43.38 -19.19
N ASP A 497 -25.04 42.63 -19.94
CA ASP A 497 -25.08 42.60 -21.40
C ASP A 497 -26.36 41.91 -21.88
N TYR A 498 -26.78 40.83 -21.20
CA TYR A 498 -28.06 40.20 -21.44
C TYR A 498 -29.23 41.17 -21.26
N ARG A 499 -29.24 41.93 -20.15
CA ARG A 499 -30.27 42.95 -19.92
C ARG A 499 -30.24 43.99 -21.02
N GLN A 500 -29.06 44.43 -21.47
CA GLN A 500 -28.90 45.38 -22.58
C GLN A 500 -29.46 44.83 -23.89
N SER A 501 -29.15 43.57 -24.23
CA SER A 501 -29.70 42.85 -25.39
C SER A 501 -31.23 42.79 -25.33
N LEU A 502 -31.79 42.53 -24.14
CA LEU A 502 -33.23 42.53 -23.91
C LEU A 502 -33.87 43.92 -24.13
N GLN A 503 -33.15 45.02 -23.88
CA GLN A 503 -33.64 46.39 -24.16
C GLN A 503 -33.81 46.69 -25.65
N GLN A 504 -33.04 46.02 -26.50
CA GLN A 504 -33.10 46.21 -27.94
C GLN A 504 -34.28 45.47 -28.57
N ARG A 505 -34.84 44.50 -27.85
CA ARG A 505 -35.94 43.67 -28.32
C ARG A 505 -37.25 44.46 -28.39
N ASN A 506 -37.95 44.33 -29.51
CA ASN A 506 -39.31 44.86 -29.67
C ASN A 506 -40.32 44.05 -28.84
N CYS A 507 -41.41 44.69 -28.44
CA CYS A 507 -42.50 44.02 -27.72
C CYS A 507 -43.36 43.18 -28.68
N SER A 508 -42.77 42.12 -29.25
CA SER A 508 -43.46 41.17 -30.10
C SER A 508 -43.03 39.75 -29.76
N ASP A 509 -44.00 38.85 -29.81
CA ASP A 509 -43.76 37.41 -29.70
C ASP A 509 -42.87 36.94 -30.85
N ALA A 510 -42.04 35.94 -30.56
CA ALA A 510 -41.23 35.30 -31.57
C ALA A 510 -42.13 34.63 -32.63
N GLU A 511 -41.78 34.78 -33.90
CA GLU A 511 -42.52 34.09 -34.96
C GLU A 511 -42.37 32.57 -34.81
N PRO A 512 -43.42 31.77 -35.09
CA PRO A 512 -43.32 30.32 -35.13
C PRO A 512 -42.19 29.87 -36.05
N GLY A 513 -41.34 28.95 -35.57
CA GLY A 513 -40.16 28.48 -36.29
C GLY A 513 -38.95 29.42 -36.28
N SER A 514 -39.03 30.60 -35.66
CA SER A 514 -37.86 31.45 -35.45
C SER A 514 -36.81 30.73 -34.60
N ALA A 515 -35.52 30.91 -34.93
CA ALA A 515 -34.41 30.20 -34.26
C ALA A 515 -34.47 30.32 -32.74
N MET A 516 -34.81 31.50 -32.23
CA MET A 516 -34.96 31.79 -30.82
C MET A 516 -36.08 31.01 -30.13
N LEU A 517 -37.27 30.94 -30.73
CA LEU A 517 -38.38 30.15 -30.19
C LEU A 517 -38.05 28.66 -30.27
N THR A 518 -37.49 28.22 -31.40
CA THR A 518 -37.08 26.84 -31.63
C THR A 518 -36.01 26.39 -30.62
N ASN A 519 -35.01 27.22 -30.33
CA ASN A 519 -33.96 26.91 -29.36
C ASN A 519 -34.51 26.84 -27.92
N TYR A 520 -35.40 27.76 -27.56
CA TYR A 520 -36.04 27.76 -26.24
C TYR A 520 -36.90 26.51 -26.06
N MET A 521 -37.72 26.19 -27.07
CA MET A 521 -38.60 25.03 -27.07
C MET A 521 -37.83 23.72 -27.12
N ARG A 522 -36.71 23.65 -27.85
CA ARG A 522 -35.81 22.49 -27.85
C ARG A 522 -35.24 22.24 -26.45
N SER A 523 -34.66 23.27 -25.84
CA SER A 523 -34.12 23.19 -24.48
C SER A 523 -35.19 22.76 -23.46
N LEU A 524 -36.41 23.28 -23.64
CA LEU A 524 -37.55 22.94 -22.79
C LEU A 524 -38.03 21.50 -22.99
N ALA A 525 -38.06 21.01 -24.23
CA ALA A 525 -38.47 19.66 -24.56
C ALA A 525 -37.49 18.62 -24.02
N GLU A 526 -36.18 18.92 -24.11
CA GLU A 526 -35.12 18.06 -23.56
C GLU A 526 -35.23 17.93 -22.04
N LEU A 527 -35.51 19.02 -21.33
CA LEU A 527 -35.75 18.98 -19.87
C LEU A 527 -37.03 18.24 -19.48
N ARG A 528 -38.10 18.36 -20.29
CA ARG A 528 -39.41 17.76 -20.00
C ARG A 528 -39.46 16.25 -20.28
N ASN A 529 -38.45 15.69 -20.95
CA ASN A 529 -38.45 14.31 -21.44
C ASN A 529 -39.73 13.96 -22.24
N GLY A 530 -40.21 14.90 -23.07
CA GLY A 530 -41.49 14.78 -23.78
C GLY A 530 -41.67 15.80 -24.91
N THR A 531 -42.63 15.54 -25.81
CA THR A 531 -42.92 16.43 -26.94
C THR A 531 -43.79 17.61 -26.50
N LEU A 532 -43.34 18.84 -26.79
CA LEU A 532 -44.21 20.01 -26.77
C LEU A 532 -45.00 20.04 -28.09
N ASP A 533 -46.32 19.86 -28.00
CA ASP A 533 -47.21 19.70 -29.16
C ASP A 533 -47.40 20.99 -30.00
N THR A 534 -46.82 22.12 -29.61
CA THR A 534 -46.98 23.40 -30.32
C THR A 534 -45.68 24.19 -30.37
N GLU A 535 -45.22 24.58 -31.56
CA GLU A 535 -44.07 25.48 -31.79
C GLU A 535 -44.46 26.96 -31.67
N THR A 536 -45.39 27.28 -30.78
CA THR A 536 -45.96 28.63 -30.64
C THR A 536 -45.83 29.12 -29.22
N CYS A 537 -45.79 30.44 -29.03
CA CYS A 537 -45.71 31.07 -27.70
C CYS A 537 -46.84 30.66 -26.75
N GLU A 538 -48.01 30.25 -27.27
CA GLU A 538 -49.14 29.77 -26.47
C GLU A 538 -48.80 28.56 -25.59
N ALA A 539 -47.75 27.80 -25.96
CA ALA A 539 -47.22 26.70 -25.15
C ALA A 539 -46.81 27.12 -23.74
N PHE A 540 -46.39 28.39 -23.55
CA PHE A 540 -45.91 28.91 -22.27
C PHE A 540 -47.03 29.35 -21.32
N LEU A 541 -48.29 29.40 -21.79
CA LEU A 541 -49.45 29.72 -20.94
C LEU A 541 -49.81 28.56 -20.00
N ALA A 542 -49.40 27.35 -20.36
CA ALA A 542 -49.52 26.19 -19.49
C ALA A 542 -48.23 26.06 -18.65
N PRO A 543 -48.34 25.77 -17.35
CA PRO A 543 -47.17 25.48 -16.54
C PRO A 543 -46.47 24.23 -17.06
N VAL A 544 -45.14 24.25 -17.05
CA VAL A 544 -44.28 23.14 -17.46
C VAL A 544 -43.84 22.39 -16.21
N ASP A 545 -44.06 21.08 -16.19
CA ASP A 545 -43.63 20.22 -15.09
C ASP A 545 -42.16 19.82 -15.28
N PHE A 546 -41.30 20.21 -14.34
CA PHE A 546 -39.94 19.69 -14.20
C PHE A 546 -39.88 18.88 -12.90
N ASP A 547 -39.61 17.58 -13.01
CA ASP A 547 -39.43 16.67 -11.87
C ASP A 547 -40.57 16.69 -10.83
N GLY A 548 -41.82 16.89 -11.27
CA GLY A 548 -43.01 16.93 -10.41
C GLY A 548 -43.32 18.32 -9.84
N LEU A 549 -42.58 19.35 -10.25
CA LEU A 549 -42.81 20.75 -9.91
C LEU A 549 -43.27 21.50 -11.15
N ALA A 550 -44.46 22.09 -11.07
CA ALA A 550 -45.04 22.90 -12.14
C ALA A 550 -44.49 24.34 -12.10
N TYR A 551 -43.79 24.73 -13.17
CA TYR A 551 -43.23 26.07 -13.36
C TYR A 551 -44.02 26.83 -14.41
N ASP A 552 -44.48 28.03 -14.07
CA ASP A 552 -44.99 28.97 -15.05
C ASP A 552 -43.79 29.63 -15.76
N MET A 553 -43.59 29.32 -17.04
CA MET A 553 -42.48 29.86 -17.83
C MET A 553 -42.63 31.37 -18.09
N CYS A 554 -43.85 31.91 -17.95
CA CYS A 554 -44.15 33.32 -17.97
C CYS A 554 -44.13 33.96 -16.57
N ALA A 555 -43.74 33.23 -15.52
CA ALA A 555 -43.60 33.77 -14.16
C ALA A 555 -42.48 34.81 -14.05
N ASP A 556 -42.43 35.45 -12.89
CA ASP A 556 -41.41 36.45 -12.60
C ASP A 556 -40.01 35.87 -12.69
N HIS A 557 -39.14 36.64 -13.36
CA HIS A 557 -37.76 36.25 -13.63
C HIS A 557 -37.05 35.78 -12.36
N GLU A 558 -37.30 36.36 -11.19
CA GLU A 558 -36.66 35.94 -9.93
C GLU A 558 -37.01 34.50 -9.50
N ALA A 559 -38.25 34.04 -9.74
CA ALA A 559 -38.67 32.68 -9.37
C ALA A 559 -38.02 31.62 -10.27
N LEU A 560 -37.97 31.89 -11.57
CA LEU A 560 -37.30 31.02 -12.54
C LEU A 560 -35.78 31.11 -12.44
N TYR A 561 -35.23 32.30 -12.21
CA TYR A 561 -33.80 32.56 -12.05
C TYR A 561 -33.26 31.91 -10.78
N GLY A 562 -34.02 31.89 -9.69
CA GLY A 562 -33.69 31.12 -8.49
C GLY A 562 -33.55 29.62 -8.78
N SER A 563 -34.26 29.11 -9.80
CA SER A 563 -34.14 27.74 -10.31
C SER A 563 -33.15 27.61 -11.46
N GLY A 564 -32.57 28.72 -11.92
CA GLY A 564 -31.58 28.81 -12.98
C GLY A 564 -32.13 28.90 -14.41
N TYR A 565 -33.44 29.10 -14.58
CA TYR A 565 -34.08 29.20 -15.89
C TYR A 565 -34.40 30.65 -16.28
N ALA A 566 -34.26 30.95 -17.58
CA ALA A 566 -34.69 32.18 -18.20
C ALA A 566 -36.20 32.17 -18.43
N SER A 567 -36.87 33.30 -18.15
CA SER A 567 -38.30 33.46 -18.40
C SER A 567 -38.60 33.49 -19.89
N ALA A 568 -39.72 32.86 -20.29
CA ALA A 568 -40.23 32.92 -21.65
C ALA A 568 -40.64 34.34 -22.05
N ARG A 569 -40.78 35.30 -21.12
CA ARG A 569 -41.01 36.72 -21.42
C ARG A 569 -39.95 37.32 -22.33
N SER A 570 -38.72 36.81 -22.25
CA SER A 570 -37.65 37.26 -23.12
C SER A 570 -37.87 36.85 -24.57
N VAL A 571 -38.63 35.77 -24.84
CA VAL A 571 -38.92 35.17 -26.17
C VAL A 571 -40.35 35.44 -26.65
N CYS A 572 -41.33 35.49 -25.75
CA CYS A 572 -42.75 35.65 -26.01
C CYS A 572 -43.36 36.70 -25.07
N PRO A 573 -42.93 37.97 -25.17
CA PRO A 573 -43.33 39.01 -24.24
C PRO A 573 -44.83 39.31 -24.25
N ILE A 574 -45.51 39.27 -25.40
CA ILE A 574 -46.96 39.55 -25.48
C ILE A 574 -47.74 38.40 -24.85
N THR A 575 -47.44 37.15 -25.25
CA THR A 575 -48.12 35.97 -24.68
C THR A 575 -47.90 35.89 -23.17
N CYS A 576 -46.70 36.23 -22.67
CA CYS A 576 -46.42 36.29 -21.24
C CYS A 576 -46.89 37.58 -20.53
N GLY A 577 -47.65 38.45 -21.21
CA GLY A 577 -48.34 39.59 -20.61
C GLY A 577 -47.49 40.84 -20.35
N CYS A 578 -46.33 40.97 -20.98
CA CYS A 578 -45.49 42.18 -20.87
C CYS A 578 -46.15 43.43 -21.46
N ASN A 579 -47.08 43.29 -22.40
CA ASN A 579 -47.85 44.43 -22.91
C ASN A 579 -48.86 44.98 -21.88
N ALA A 580 -49.34 44.15 -20.95
CA ALA A 580 -50.28 44.53 -19.91
C ALA A 580 -49.57 45.08 -18.66
N VAL A 581 -48.41 44.51 -18.32
CA VAL A 581 -47.60 44.94 -17.17
C VAL A 581 -46.13 44.99 -17.57
N PRO A 582 -45.68 46.11 -18.14
CA PRO A 582 -44.42 46.16 -18.86
C PRO A 582 -43.16 46.31 -17.98
N ASP A 583 -43.32 46.74 -16.73
CA ASP A 583 -42.23 46.84 -15.74
C ASP A 583 -41.90 45.51 -15.05
N ARG A 584 -42.45 44.39 -15.55
CA ARG A 584 -42.18 43.07 -14.98
C ARG A 584 -40.74 42.60 -15.28
N PRO A 585 -40.04 41.99 -14.32
CA PRO A 585 -38.73 41.38 -14.56
C PRO A 585 -38.77 40.39 -15.73
N GLY A 586 -37.81 40.51 -16.65
CA GLY A 586 -37.72 39.69 -17.87
C GLY A 586 -38.50 40.21 -19.07
N CYS A 587 -39.33 41.25 -18.92
CA CYS A 587 -39.98 41.91 -20.04
C CYS A 587 -39.01 42.84 -20.79
N PRO A 588 -39.08 42.91 -22.13
CA PRO A 588 -38.40 43.94 -22.90
C PRO A 588 -38.89 45.32 -22.48
N PRO A 589 -37.99 46.27 -22.13
CA PRO A 589 -38.35 47.65 -21.80
C PRO A 589 -39.21 48.36 -22.85
N ARG A 590 -39.12 47.96 -24.12
CA ARG A 590 -39.95 48.50 -25.20
C ARG A 590 -41.44 48.13 -25.07
N CYS A 591 -41.79 47.18 -24.21
CA CYS A 591 -43.19 46.90 -23.87
C CYS A 591 -43.85 48.01 -23.04
N VAL A 592 -43.06 48.88 -22.38
CA VAL A 592 -43.58 49.98 -21.53
C VAL A 592 -44.20 51.09 -22.37
N HIS A 593 -43.71 51.29 -23.58
CA HIS A 593 -44.13 52.34 -24.50
C HIS A 593 -44.26 51.75 -25.92
N PRO A 594 -45.36 51.01 -26.19
CA PRO A 594 -45.57 50.34 -27.47
C PRO A 594 -45.64 51.29 -28.67
#